data_AF-A0A1V9K083-F1
#
_entry.id   AF-A0A1V9K083-F1
#
_cell.length_a   1.000
_cell.length_b   1.000
_cell.length_c   1.000
_cell.angle_alpha   90.00
_cell.angle_beta   90.00
_cell.angle_gamma   90.00
#
_symmetry.space_group_name_H-M   'P 1'
#
loop_
_entity.id
_entity.type
_entity.pdbx_description
1 polymer ?
#
loop_
_entity_poly.entity_id
_entity_poly.type
_entity_poly.pdbx_seq_one_letter_code
_entity_poly.pdbx_strand_id
1 'polypeptide(L)'
;MTRTSDRTTTDLTAWLGEPLTDRLTDAEQREAAHRIFRHIADQEEEATARNWMIGMNPHLNDQAPLLAIAAGQTADVDAAARAYIDGVWT
;
A
#
# COMPACT_ATOMS: atom_id res chain seq x y z
N MET A 1 24.37 2.66 -4.57
CA MET A 1 23.29 2.73 -3.56
C MET A 1 22.14 1.88 -4.07
N THR A 2 22.08 0.59 -3.75
CA THR A 2 21.15 -0.37 -4.42
C THR A 2 20.56 -1.43 -3.47
N ARG A 3 20.73 -1.29 -2.15
CA ARG A 3 20.33 -2.32 -1.19
C ARG A 3 18.87 -2.20 -0.72
N THR A 4 18.28 -1.01 -0.78
CA THR A 4 16.94 -0.75 -0.24
C THR A 4 15.84 -1.34 -1.13
N SER A 5 15.93 -1.16 -2.46
CA SER A 5 14.89 -1.62 -3.40
C SER A 5 14.67 -3.13 -3.41
N ASP A 6 15.72 -3.91 -3.10
CA ASP A 6 15.68 -5.38 -3.02
C ASP A 6 14.89 -5.85 -1.78
N ARG A 7 15.12 -5.18 -0.64
CA ARG A 7 14.36 -5.43 0.59
C ARG A 7 12.89 -5.05 0.44
N THR A 8 12.60 -3.84 -0.08
CA THR A 8 11.22 -3.36 -0.28
C THR A 8 10.41 -4.35 -1.13
N THR A 9 11.00 -4.82 -2.23
CA THR A 9 10.34 -5.80 -3.11
C THR A 9 10.14 -7.15 -2.39
N THR A 10 11.15 -7.63 -1.66
CA THR A 10 11.04 -8.88 -0.88
C THR A 10 9.93 -8.81 0.16
N ASP A 11 9.87 -7.73 0.94
CA ASP A 11 8.85 -7.52 1.97
C ASP A 11 7.45 -7.47 1.34
N LEU A 12 7.26 -6.71 0.26
CA LEU A 12 5.99 -6.64 -0.46
C LEU A 12 5.56 -8.00 -1.03
N THR A 13 6.48 -8.77 -1.60
CA THR A 13 6.19 -10.12 -2.09
C THR A 13 5.76 -11.04 -0.94
N ALA A 14 6.36 -10.91 0.24
CA ALA A 14 5.96 -11.69 1.41
C ALA A 14 4.54 -11.31 1.91
N TRP A 15 4.19 -10.02 1.92
CA TRP A 15 2.90 -9.55 2.42
C TRP A 15 1.74 -9.67 1.43
N LEU A 16 1.99 -9.34 0.16
CA LEU A 16 0.96 -9.23 -0.88
C LEU A 16 0.98 -10.43 -1.83
N GLY A 17 2.13 -11.09 -1.97
CA GLY A 17 2.39 -12.08 -3.01
C GLY A 17 2.97 -11.45 -4.27
N GLU A 18 3.66 -12.28 -5.06
CA GLU A 18 4.32 -11.89 -6.30
C GLU A 18 3.36 -11.25 -7.32
N PRO A 19 2.16 -11.80 -7.62
CA PRO A 19 1.29 -11.22 -8.65
C PRO A 19 0.85 -9.78 -8.34
N LEU A 20 0.69 -9.44 -7.07
CA LEU A 20 0.30 -8.10 -6.65
C LEU A 20 1.50 -7.15 -6.62
N THR A 21 2.67 -7.65 -6.22
CA THR A 21 3.92 -6.89 -6.22
C THR A 21 4.35 -6.50 -7.64
N ASP A 22 4.16 -7.39 -8.63
CA ASP A 22 4.47 -7.13 -10.04
C ASP A 22 3.66 -6.00 -10.68
N ARG A 23 2.53 -5.61 -10.06
CA ARG A 23 1.75 -4.44 -10.50
C ARG A 23 2.43 -3.12 -10.16
N LEU A 24 3.38 -3.14 -9.22
CA LEU A 24 4.18 -1.98 -8.80
C LEU A 24 5.45 -1.92 -9.65
N THR A 25 5.28 -1.44 -10.88
CA THR A 25 6.27 -1.52 -11.96
C THR A 25 7.55 -0.72 -11.67
N ASP A 26 7.47 0.37 -10.91
CA ASP A 26 8.61 1.22 -10.58
C ASP A 26 8.93 1.27 -9.07
N ALA A 27 10.06 1.89 -8.74
CA ALA A 27 10.54 1.98 -7.37
C ALA A 27 9.70 2.92 -6.48
N GLU A 28 9.10 3.96 -7.05
CA GLU A 28 8.27 4.91 -6.31
C GLU A 28 6.97 4.25 -5.86
N GLN A 29 6.34 3.47 -6.75
CA GLN A 29 5.16 2.66 -6.46
C GLN A 29 5.45 1.64 -5.36
N ARG A 30 6.58 0.93 -5.42
CA ARG A 30 6.98 -0.03 -4.38
C ARG A 30 7.24 0.63 -3.05
N GLU A 31 7.95 1.76 -3.04
CA GLU A 31 8.23 2.48 -1.80
C GLU A 31 6.95 3.06 -1.17
N ALA A 32 6.03 3.58 -1.99
CA ALA A 32 4.72 4.03 -1.53
C ALA A 32 3.91 2.88 -0.92
N ALA A 33 3.80 1.75 -1.61
CA ALA A 33 3.08 0.58 -1.12
C ALA A 33 3.69 0.03 0.17
N HIS A 34 5.02 -0.03 0.27
CA HIS A 34 5.70 -0.52 1.48
C HIS A 34 5.46 0.41 2.67
N ARG A 35 5.65 1.72 2.49
CA ARG A 35 5.38 2.72 3.53
C ARG A 35 3.93 2.67 4.01
N ILE A 36 2.96 2.63 3.10
CA ILE A 36 1.53 2.63 3.43
C ILE A 36 1.15 1.32 4.13
N PHE A 37 1.62 0.17 3.62
CA PHE A 37 1.40 -1.12 4.27
C PHE A 37 1.93 -1.11 5.70
N ARG A 38 3.16 -0.65 5.90
CA ARG A 38 3.79 -0.56 7.22
C ARG A 38 3.05 0.40 8.13
N HIS A 39 2.61 1.55 7.63
CA HIS A 39 1.85 2.53 8.41
C HIS A 39 0.58 1.91 9.02
N ILE A 40 -0.14 1.11 8.23
CA ILE A 40 -1.36 0.43 8.69
C ILE A 40 -1.01 -0.74 9.61
N ALA A 41 -0.05 -1.58 9.20
CA ALA A 41 0.34 -2.77 9.96
C ALA A 41 0.92 -2.45 11.35
N ASP A 42 1.54 -1.28 11.51
CA ASP A 42 2.12 -0.82 12.78
C ASP A 42 1.06 -0.31 13.78
N GLN A 43 -0.16 -0.04 13.34
CA GLN A 43 -1.28 0.37 14.21
C GLN A 43 -2.30 -0.75 14.39
N GLU A 44 -2.46 -1.57 13.36
CA GLU A 44 -3.36 -2.70 13.31
C GLU A 44 -2.55 -4.02 13.34
N GLU A 45 -2.61 -4.79 12.26
CA GLU A 45 -1.84 -6.01 12.03
C GLU A 45 -1.60 -6.22 10.52
N GLU A 46 -0.63 -7.07 10.15
CA GLU A 46 -0.29 -7.30 8.74
C GLU A 46 -1.48 -7.85 7.93
N ALA A 47 -2.35 -8.66 8.54
CA ALA A 47 -3.54 -9.19 7.88
C ALA A 47 -4.53 -8.06 7.51
N THR A 48 -4.76 -7.11 8.41
CA THR A 48 -5.58 -5.92 8.18
C THR A 48 -4.95 -5.03 7.11
N ALA A 49 -3.65 -4.76 7.20
CA ALA A 49 -2.95 -3.98 6.17
C ALA A 49 -3.04 -4.62 4.79
N ARG A 50 -2.87 -5.96 4.71
CA ARG A 50 -3.03 -6.70 3.46
C ARG A 50 -4.44 -6.56 2.90
N ASN A 51 -5.47 -6.75 3.73
CA ASN A 51 -6.86 -6.61 3.32
C ASN A 51 -7.16 -5.18 2.85
N TRP A 52 -6.62 -4.18 3.55
CA TRP A 52 -6.76 -2.77 3.17
C TRP A 52 -6.15 -2.50 1.79
N MET A 53 -4.95 -3.01 1.51
CA MET A 53 -4.27 -2.79 0.23
C MET A 53 -5.02 -3.37 -0.99
N ILE A 54 -5.76 -4.47 -0.80
CA ILE A 54 -6.44 -5.20 -1.89
C ILE A 54 -7.95 -4.98 -1.94
N GLY A 55 -8.54 -4.51 -0.85
CA GLY A 55 -9.98 -4.27 -0.73
C GLY A 55 -10.42 -2.96 -1.39
N MET A 56 -11.71 -2.87 -1.73
CA MET A 56 -12.30 -1.63 -2.23
C MET A 56 -12.24 -0.55 -1.15
N ASN A 57 -11.81 0.65 -1.52
CA ASN A 57 -11.70 1.76 -0.59
C ASN A 57 -12.60 2.93 -1.06
N PRO A 58 -13.64 3.32 -0.29
CA PRO A 58 -14.58 4.37 -0.69
C PRO A 58 -13.92 5.76 -0.84
N HIS A 59 -12.81 6.03 -0.14
CA HIS A 59 -12.04 7.27 -0.33
C HIS A 59 -11.27 7.31 -1.66
N LEU A 60 -11.19 6.17 -2.35
CA LEU A 60 -10.52 6.00 -3.64
C LEU A 60 -11.52 5.66 -4.75
N ASN A 61 -12.78 6.12 -4.64
CA ASN A 61 -13.86 5.78 -5.58
C ASN A 61 -14.05 4.26 -5.75
N ASP A 62 -14.03 3.53 -4.63
CA ASP A 62 -14.10 2.07 -4.55
C ASP A 62 -12.94 1.33 -5.24
N GLN A 63 -11.88 2.03 -5.62
CA GLN A 63 -10.66 1.42 -6.14
C GLN A 63 -9.82 0.83 -5.01
N ALA A 64 -9.19 -0.33 -5.29
CA ALA A 64 -8.23 -0.90 -4.35
C ALA A 64 -6.97 -0.01 -4.24
N PRO A 65 -6.46 0.27 -3.02
CA PRO A 65 -5.26 1.08 -2.82
C PRO A 65 -4.06 0.66 -3.66
N LEU A 66 -3.79 -0.64 -3.77
CA LEU A 66 -2.69 -1.14 -4.60
C LEU A 66 -2.84 -0.75 -6.09
N LEU A 67 -4.06 -0.80 -6.62
CA LEU A 67 -4.33 -0.40 -8.01
C LEU A 67 -4.21 1.11 -8.18
N ALA A 68 -4.63 1.89 -7.19
CA ALA A 68 -4.46 3.35 -7.19
C ALA A 68 -2.98 3.74 -7.17
N ILE A 69 -2.16 3.07 -6.36
CA ILE A 69 -0.70 3.24 -6.37
C ILE A 69 -0.13 2.89 -7.76
N ALA A 70 -0.50 1.74 -8.33
CA ALA A 70 -0.06 1.34 -9.66
C ALA A 70 -0.50 2.32 -10.78
N ALA A 71 -1.59 3.05 -10.57
CA ALA A 71 -2.09 4.11 -11.45
C ALA A 71 -1.44 5.49 -11.19
N GLY A 72 -0.50 5.60 -10.24
CA GLY A 72 0.18 6.85 -9.90
C GLY A 72 -0.59 7.77 -8.94
N GLN A 73 -1.65 7.28 -8.31
CA GLN A 73 -2.48 8.04 -7.36
C GLN A 73 -1.96 7.92 -5.91
N THR A 74 -0.65 7.86 -5.73
CA THR A 74 -0.02 7.59 -4.43
C THR A 74 -0.42 8.59 -3.34
N ALA A 75 -0.56 9.87 -3.69
CA ALA A 75 -0.97 10.91 -2.76
C ALA A 75 -2.38 10.70 -2.20
N ASP A 76 -3.33 10.26 -3.03
CA ASP A 76 -4.71 9.97 -2.60
C ASP A 76 -4.73 8.77 -1.65
N VAL A 77 -3.91 7.75 -1.93
CA VAL A 77 -3.80 6.56 -1.08
C VAL A 77 -3.14 6.88 0.26
N ASP A 78 -2.08 7.71 0.28
CA ASP A 78 -1.47 8.19 1.53
C ASP A 78 -2.50 8.98 2.38
N ALA A 79 -3.30 9.84 1.74
CA ALA A 79 -4.35 10.60 2.42
C ALA A 79 -5.44 9.67 3.01
N ALA A 80 -5.90 8.68 2.24
CA ALA A 80 -6.86 7.69 2.70
C ALA A 80 -6.31 6.83 3.85
N ALA A 81 -5.04 6.42 3.78
CA ALA A 81 -4.38 5.65 4.84
C ALA A 81 -4.29 6.45 6.14
N ARG A 82 -3.93 7.74 6.07
CA ARG A 82 -3.93 8.62 7.26
C ARG A 82 -5.33 8.79 7.83
N ALA A 83 -6.33 9.02 6.99
CA ALA A 83 -7.71 9.16 7.44
C ALA A 83 -8.23 7.91 8.17
N TYR A 84 -7.83 6.73 7.71
CA TYR A 84 -8.13 5.44 8.35
C TYR A 84 -7.56 5.38 9.76
N ILE A 85 -6.26 5.65 9.88
CA ILE A 85 -5.51 5.55 11.13
C ILE A 85 -5.91 6.62 12.13
N ASP A 86 -6.11 7.85 11.68
CA ASP A 86 -6.51 8.98 12.52
C ASP A 86 -7.99 8.89 12.95
N GLY A 87 -8.75 7.91 12.44
CA GLY A 87 -10.16 7.72 12.78
C GLY A 87 -11.09 8.82 12.26
N VAL A 88 -10.63 9.61 11.28
CA VAL A 88 -11.40 10.68 10.62
C VAL A 88 -12.09 10.20 9.33
N TRP A 89 -12.26 8.88 9.22
CA TRP A 89 -12.94 8.21 8.12
C TRP A 89 -14.46 8.39 8.26
N THR A 90 -15.01 9.41 7.58
CA THR A 90 -16.46 9.74 7.57
C THR A 90 -17.02 9.74 6.17
#